data_AF-A0A7X7T7V3-F1
#
_entry.id   AF-A0A7X7T7V3-F1
#
_cell.length_a   1.000
_cell.length_b   1.000
_cell.length_c   1.000
_cell.angle_alpha   90.00
_cell.angle_beta   90.00
_cell.angle_gamma   90.00
#
_symmetry.space_group_name_H-M   'P 1'
#
loop_
_entity.id
_entity.type
_entity.pdbx_description
1 polymer ?
#
loop_
_entity_poly.entity_id
_entity_poly.type
_entity_poly.pdbx_seq_one_letter_code
_entity_poly.pdbx_strand_id
1 'polypeptide(L)' 'MLPFTAMGGRNTTVRRCDRPRLPLERIHVEVTSHCNFACEFCPNPTLERPGGLMDLALLLAILDEIAAS' A
#
# COMPACT_ATOMS: atom_id res chain seq x y z
N MET A 1 22.23 -16.60 -44.29
CA MET A 1 23.08 -16.80 -43.08
C MET A 1 23.67 -15.45 -42.70
N LEU A 2 23.09 -14.79 -41.70
CA LEU A 2 23.66 -13.62 -41.03
C LEU A 2 23.64 -13.89 -39.52
N PRO A 3 24.71 -13.56 -38.79
CA PRO A 3 25.01 -14.15 -37.49
C PRO A 3 24.17 -13.55 -36.35
N PHE A 4 23.84 -14.43 -35.43
CA PHE A 4 23.51 -14.15 -34.04
C PHE A 4 24.52 -13.13 -33.45
N THR A 5 24.05 -11.93 -33.09
CA THR A 5 24.73 -11.11 -32.09
C THR A 5 23.81 -11.00 -30.89
N ALA A 6 24.26 -11.60 -29.80
CA ALA A 6 23.52 -11.83 -28.58
C ALA A 6 23.05 -10.53 -27.91
N MET A 7 21.77 -10.53 -27.58
CA MET A 7 21.09 -9.62 -26.68
C MET A 7 21.64 -9.81 -25.26
N GLY A 8 22.12 -8.76 -24.62
CA GLY A 8 22.72 -8.84 -23.28
C GLY A 8 22.60 -7.59 -22.41
N GLY A 9 21.71 -6.65 -22.75
CA GLY A 9 21.35 -5.55 -21.87
C GLY A 9 20.18 -5.98 -20.99
N ARG A 10 20.43 -6.49 -19.77
CA ARG A 10 19.39 -6.64 -18.74
C ARG A 10 19.05 -5.26 -18.20
N ASN A 11 18.34 -4.47 -19.00
CA ASN A 11 17.67 -3.28 -18.53
C ASN A 11 16.49 -3.78 -17.68
N THR A 12 16.60 -3.69 -16.35
CA THR A 12 15.46 -3.85 -15.44
C THR A 12 14.53 -2.66 -15.61
N THR A 13 13.89 -2.56 -16.77
CA THR A 13 12.71 -1.73 -16.93
C THR A 13 11.58 -2.48 -16.23
N VAL A 14 11.45 -2.23 -14.93
CA VAL A 14 10.21 -2.52 -14.21
C VAL A 14 9.10 -1.82 -14.99
N ARG A 15 8.39 -2.58 -15.83
CA ARG A 15 7.17 -2.13 -16.49
C ARG A 15 6.18 -1.93 -15.35
N ARG A 16 6.05 -0.70 -14.84
CA ARG A 16 4.91 -0.35 -14.02
C ARG A 16 3.70 -0.59 -14.90
N CYS A 17 2.87 -1.55 -14.50
CA CYS A 17 1.57 -1.76 -15.10
C CYS A 17 0.75 -0.52 -14.72
N ASP A 18 0.45 0.33 -15.70
CA ASP A 18 -0.34 1.53 -15.47
C ASP A 18 -1.73 1.10 -14.98
N ARG A 19 -2.00 1.31 -13.69
CA ARG A 19 -3.34 1.08 -13.13
C ARG A 19 -4.30 2.10 -13.73
N PRO A 20 -5.53 1.70 -14.09
CA PRO A 20 -6.53 2.66 -14.55
C PRO A 20 -6.80 3.67 -13.43
N ARG A 21 -6.69 4.96 -13.77
CA ARG A 21 -6.90 6.10 -12.86
C ARG A 21 -8.37 6.19 -12.43
N LEU A 22 -8.73 5.47 -11.39
CA LEU A 22 -9.92 5.75 -10.57
C LEU A 22 -9.65 7.01 -9.73
N PRO A 23 -10.70 7.75 -9.28
CA PRO A 23 -10.52 8.93 -8.43
C PRO A 23 -9.72 8.63 -7.15
N LEU A 24 -9.75 7.40 -6.66
CA LEU A 24 -8.81 6.83 -5.68
C LEU A 24 -8.58 5.35 -6.04
N GLU A 25 -7.39 4.96 -6.49
CA GLU A 25 -7.12 3.57 -6.92
C GLU A 25 -7.06 2.56 -5.75
N ARG A 26 -6.87 3.03 -4.52
CA ARG A 26 -6.81 2.23 -3.29
C ARG A 26 -6.85 3.13 -2.05
N ILE A 27 -7.68 2.78 -1.08
CA ILE A 27 -7.74 3.44 0.22
C ILE A 27 -7.27 2.45 1.29
N HIS A 28 -6.35 2.89 2.15
CA HIS A 28 -5.87 2.13 3.31
C HIS A 28 -6.38 2.83 4.57
N VAL A 29 -7.14 2.11 5.39
CA VAL A 29 -7.69 2.63 6.66
C VAL A 29 -7.08 1.84 7.82
N GLU A 30 -6.41 2.54 8.72
CA GLU A 30 -5.87 1.97 9.95
C GLU A 30 -6.97 1.93 11.02
N VAL A 31 -7.67 0.79 11.12
CA VAL A 31 -8.75 0.59 12.12
C VAL A 31 -8.18 0.35 13.52
N THR A 32 -6.98 -0.21 13.59
CA THR A 32 -6.26 -0.46 14.84
C THR A 32 -4.77 -0.29 14.59
N SER A 33 -4.08 0.33 15.55
CA SER A 33 -2.62 0.40 15.57
C SER A 33 -1.99 -0.75 16.36
N HIS A 34 -2.81 -1.60 17.00
CA HIS A 34 -2.32 -2.68 17.84
C HIS A 34 -1.92 -3.90 17.00
N CYS A 35 -0.66 -4.33 17.16
CA CYS A 35 -0.12 -5.54 16.57
C CYS A 35 0.62 -6.34 17.65
N ASN A 36 0.40 -7.65 17.70
CA ASN A 36 0.99 -8.55 18.70
C ASN A 36 2.33 -9.17 18.25
N PHE A 37 2.88 -8.74 17.12
CA PHE A 37 4.15 -9.23 16.58
C PHE A 37 5.31 -8.31 16.97
N ALA A 38 6.46 -8.91 17.26
CA ALA A 38 7.71 -8.21 17.56
C ALA A 38 8.72 -8.35 16.41
N CYS A 39 8.34 -7.91 15.20
CA CYS A 39 9.20 -8.04 14.03
C CYS A 39 10.37 -7.04 14.08
N GLU A 40 11.58 -7.50 13.71
CA GLU A 40 12.81 -6.67 13.66
C GLU A 40 12.69 -5.46 12.72
N PHE A 41 11.90 -5.60 11.65
CA PHE A 41 11.69 -4.58 10.63
C PHE A 41 10.46 -3.69 10.91
N CYS A 42 9.76 -3.89 12.04
CA CYS A 42 8.55 -3.14 12.33
C CYS A 42 8.89 -1.76 12.92
N PRO A 43 8.34 -0.66 12.39
CA PRO A 43 8.55 0.66 12.98
C PRO A 43 7.75 0.88 14.27
N ASN A 44 6.80 -0.01 14.61
CA ASN A 44 5.89 0.15 15.76
C ASN A 44 6.57 0.57 17.08
N PRO A 45 7.72 0.00 17.48
CA PRO A 45 8.38 0.36 18.75
C PRO A 45 8.91 1.81 18.79
N THR A 46 9.14 2.42 17.64
CA THR A 46 9.71 3.78 17.53
C THR A 46 8.67 4.84 17.20
N LEU A 47 7.38 4.47 17.10
CA LEU A 47 6.31 5.40 16.74
C LEU A 47 5.87 6.18 17.98
N GLU A 48 5.89 7.51 17.89
CA GLU A 48 5.49 8.42 18.98
C GLU A 48 3.99 8.77 18.94
N ARG A 49 3.25 8.29 17.93
CA ARG A 49 1.81 8.58 17.79
C ARG A 49 0.97 7.85 18.85
N PRO A 50 -0.14 8.43 19.32
CA PRO A 50 -1.09 7.70 20.16
C PRO A 50 -1.67 6.53 19.39
N GLY A 51 -1.50 5.33 19.93
CA GLY A 51 -2.11 4.11 19.41
C GLY A 51 -3.53 3.91 19.93
N GLY A 52 -4.28 3.01 19.30
CA GLY A 52 -5.62 2.66 19.75
C GLY A 52 -6.45 1.94 18.71
N LEU A 53 -7.75 1.88 19.01
CA LEU A 53 -8.81 1.42 18.12
C LEU A 53 -9.56 2.64 17.62
N MET A 54 -9.87 2.63 16.32
CA MET A 54 -10.74 3.63 15.70
C MET A 54 -12.15 3.53 16.29
N ASP A 55 -12.78 4.69 16.48
CA ASP A 55 -14.19 4.74 16.88
C ASP A 55 -15.09 4.16 15.77
N LEU A 56 -16.10 3.38 16.15
CA LEU A 56 -16.97 2.72 15.20
C LEU A 56 -17.79 3.71 14.37
N ALA A 57 -18.27 4.80 14.96
CA ALA A 57 -19.06 5.78 14.22
C ALA A 57 -18.20 6.49 13.17
N LEU A 58 -16.93 6.77 13.49
CA LEU A 58 -15.97 7.30 12.52
C LEU A 58 -15.71 6.32 11.37
N LEU A 59 -15.53 5.03 11.67
CA LEU A 59 -15.33 4.02 10.63
C LEU A 59 -16.52 3.95 9.67
N LEU A 60 -17.75 3.96 10.20
CA LEU A 60 -18.96 3.94 9.38
C LEU A 60 -19.07 5.19 8.49
N ALA A 61 -18.79 6.38 9.05
CA ALA A 61 -18.79 7.62 8.27
C ALA A 61 -17.78 7.58 7.11
N ILE A 62 -16.56 7.09 7.35
CA ILE A 62 -15.55 6.91 6.30
C ILE A 62 -16.05 5.94 5.22
N LEU A 63 -16.70 4.85 5.59
CA LEU A 63 -17.25 3.88 4.64
C LEU A 63 -18.37 4.48 3.79
N ASP A 64 -19.24 5.31 4.38
CA ASP A 64 -20.29 6.02 3.66
C ASP A 64 -19.72 7.02 2.64
N GLU A 65 -18.66 7.76 3.02
CA GLU A 65 -17.96 8.68 2.10
C GLU A 65 -17.29 7.94 0.93
N ILE A 66 -16.67 6.79 1.20
CA ILE A 66 -16.05 5.95 0.17
C ILE A 66 -17.13 5.39 -0.78
N ALA A 67 -18.27 4.96 -0.24
CA ALA A 67 -19.37 4.44 -1.06
C ALA A 67 -19.99 5.51 -1.97
N ALA A 68 -19.89 6.79 -1.59
CA ALA A 68 -20.37 7.93 -2.38
C ALA A 68 -19.35 8.45 -3.43
N SER A 69 -18.12 7.92 -3.44
CA SER A 69 -17.01 8.38 -4.29
C SER A 69 -16.90 7.73 -5.67
#